data_AF-A0A7V7A9P2-F1
#
_entry.id   AF-A0A7V7A9P2-F1
#
_cell.length_a   1.000
_cell.length_b   1.000
_cell.length_c   1.000
_cell.angle_alpha   90.00
_cell.angle_beta   90.00
_cell.angle_gamma   90.00
#
_symmetry.space_group_name_H-M   'P 1'
#
loop_
_entity.id
_entity.type
_entity.pdbx_description
1 polymer ?
#
loop_
_entity_poly.entity_id
_entity_poly.type
_entity_poly.pdbx_seq_one_letter_code
_entity_poly.pdbx_strand_id
1 'polypeptide(L)'
;ATPAEGLSGRFTSIDRAIYGKIKGITDRSYYTNSFHIPVYYNIKIAEKLKKEGPYHALTNAGHISYIELDGDPSENLDAFEQIVRMMKDANMGYGAINHPVDRDPVCGYIGIIKDKCPRCGRKDSEGVPVETLKNLESVI
;
A
#
# COMPACT_ATOMS: atom_id res chain seq x y z
N ALA A 1 -5.59 0.04 -17.43
CA ALA A 1 -5.35 0.97 -16.30
C ALA A 1 -3.85 1.19 -16.19
N THR A 2 -3.36 2.39 -16.54
CA THR A 2 -1.92 2.70 -16.53
C THR A 2 -1.41 2.81 -15.08
N PRO A 3 -0.21 2.33 -14.72
CA PRO A 3 0.32 2.50 -13.35
C PRO A 3 0.61 3.96 -12.95
N ALA A 4 0.96 4.81 -13.92
CA ALA A 4 1.04 6.28 -13.82
C ALA A 4 1.91 6.89 -12.70
N GLU A 5 2.89 6.16 -12.13
CA GLU A 5 3.75 6.63 -11.02
C GLU A 5 4.45 7.98 -11.29
N GLY A 6 4.97 8.20 -12.50
CA GLY A 6 5.51 9.51 -12.91
C GLY A 6 4.51 10.39 -13.68
N LEU A 7 3.46 9.79 -14.23
CA LEU A 7 2.53 10.46 -15.14
C LEU A 7 1.46 11.26 -14.38
N SER A 8 1.00 10.74 -13.24
CA SER A 8 -0.05 11.36 -12.41
C SER A 8 0.35 12.77 -11.96
N GLY A 9 1.58 12.95 -11.49
CA GLY A 9 2.10 14.26 -11.10
C GLY A 9 2.38 15.18 -12.28
N ARG A 10 2.82 14.61 -13.41
CA ARG A 10 3.12 15.37 -14.64
C ARG A 10 1.86 16.02 -15.21
N PHE A 11 0.78 15.27 -15.38
CA PHE A 11 -0.48 15.82 -15.92
C PHE A 11 -1.06 16.91 -15.02
N THR A 12 -1.12 16.66 -13.71
CA THR A 12 -1.66 17.65 -12.77
C THR A 12 -0.87 18.97 -12.79
N SER A 13 0.45 18.89 -13.00
CA SER A 13 1.32 20.07 -13.12
C SER A 13 1.06 20.87 -14.40
N ILE A 14 0.89 20.18 -15.54
CA ILE A 14 0.57 20.80 -16.83
C ILE A 14 -0.82 21.45 -16.79
N ASP A 15 -1.83 20.72 -16.32
CA ASP A 15 -3.20 21.21 -16.28
C ASP A 15 -3.35 22.38 -15.31
N ARG A 16 -2.63 22.38 -14.18
CA ARG A 16 -2.59 23.52 -13.27
C ARG A 16 -1.99 24.77 -13.93
N ALA A 17 -0.99 24.62 -14.80
CA ALA A 17 -0.39 25.76 -15.50
C ALA A 17 -1.36 26.40 -16.51
N ILE A 18 -2.23 25.59 -17.12
CA ILE A 18 -3.20 26.05 -18.13
C ILE A 18 -4.48 26.58 -17.49
N TYR A 19 -5.03 25.85 -16.51
CA TYR A 19 -6.37 26.09 -15.96
C TYR A 19 -6.36 26.62 -14.52
N GLY A 20 -5.18 26.79 -13.92
CA GLY A 20 -5.03 27.19 -12.53
C GLY A 20 -5.40 26.08 -11.54
N LYS A 21 -5.65 26.48 -10.30
CA LYS A 21 -5.96 25.57 -9.19
C LYS A 21 -7.47 25.35 -9.09
N ILE A 22 -7.93 24.16 -9.47
CA ILE A 22 -9.33 23.73 -9.43
C ILE A 22 -9.53 22.78 -8.26
N LYS A 23 -10.50 23.09 -7.40
CA LYS A 23 -10.81 22.30 -6.20
C LYS A 23 -11.21 20.87 -6.57
N GLY A 24 -10.56 19.87 -5.97
CA GLY A 24 -10.78 18.45 -6.21
C GLY A 24 -10.20 17.89 -7.52
N ILE A 25 -9.55 18.73 -8.33
CA ILE A 25 -8.96 18.32 -9.62
C ILE A 25 -7.46 18.65 -9.61
N THR A 26 -7.08 19.90 -9.82
CA THR A 26 -5.68 20.33 -9.90
C THR A 26 -5.17 20.97 -8.60
N ASP A 27 -5.95 20.95 -7.52
CA ASP A 27 -5.53 21.44 -6.20
C ASP A 27 -4.59 20.50 -5.44
N ARG A 28 -4.52 19.24 -5.87
CA ARG A 28 -3.55 18.23 -5.42
C ARG A 28 -2.41 18.09 -6.41
N SER A 29 -1.29 17.53 -5.99
CA SER A 29 -0.09 17.35 -6.84
C SER A 29 -0.17 16.14 -7.78
N TYR A 30 -1.25 15.36 -7.73
CA TYR A 30 -1.41 14.12 -8.49
C TYR A 30 -2.89 13.88 -8.83
N TYR A 31 -3.11 13.13 -9.90
CA TYR A 31 -4.40 12.51 -10.19
C TYR A 31 -4.50 11.11 -9.60
N THR A 32 -5.73 10.72 -9.24
CA THR A 32 -6.01 9.36 -8.80
C THR A 32 -5.86 8.41 -9.98
N ASN A 33 -5.28 7.24 -9.74
CA ASN A 33 -4.98 6.33 -10.82
C ASN A 33 -6.24 5.66 -11.38
N SER A 34 -6.42 5.76 -12.70
CA SER A 34 -7.42 5.02 -13.47
C SER A 34 -8.84 5.08 -12.87
N PHE A 35 -9.32 3.98 -12.28
CA PHE A 35 -10.67 3.88 -11.71
C PHE A 35 -10.67 3.78 -10.18
N HIS A 36 -9.52 4.00 -9.52
CA HIS A 36 -9.40 3.86 -8.08
C HIS A 36 -10.22 4.93 -7.36
N ILE A 37 -10.74 4.57 -6.19
CA ILE A 37 -11.23 5.56 -5.23
C ILE A 37 -10.01 6.35 -4.71
N PRO A 38 -10.08 7.70 -4.63
CA PRO A 38 -8.96 8.51 -4.19
C PRO A 38 -8.47 8.11 -2.79
N VAL A 39 -7.15 8.05 -2.59
CA VAL A 39 -6.52 7.62 -1.33
C VAL A 39 -6.92 8.44 -0.10
N TYR A 40 -7.32 9.70 -0.30
CA TYR A 40 -7.77 10.58 0.78
C TYR A 40 -9.27 10.44 1.09
N TYR A 41 -10.01 9.63 0.34
CA TYR A 41 -11.44 9.45 0.52
C TYR A 41 -11.71 8.35 1.55
N ASN A 42 -12.36 8.70 2.66
CA ASN A 42 -12.70 7.74 3.70
C ASN A 42 -13.84 6.81 3.25
N ILE A 43 -13.52 5.55 2.99
CA ILE A 43 -14.46 4.53 2.52
C ILE A 43 -14.17 3.18 3.19
N LYS A 44 -15.22 2.41 3.44
CA LYS A 44 -15.09 1.03 3.92
C LYS A 44 -14.57 0.12 2.80
N ILE A 45 -13.74 -0.87 3.16
CA ILE A 45 -13.16 -1.84 2.22
C ILE A 45 -14.23 -2.46 1.31
N ALA A 46 -15.32 -2.98 1.88
CA ALA A 46 -16.41 -3.60 1.12
C ALA A 46 -17.03 -2.67 0.06
N GLU A 47 -17.23 -1.39 0.40
CA GLU A 47 -17.78 -0.39 -0.53
C GLU A 47 -16.76 -0.01 -1.61
N LYS A 48 -15.47 0.06 -1.27
CA LYS A 48 -14.39 0.28 -2.26
C LYS A 48 -14.36 -0.86 -3.27
N LEU A 49 -14.37 -2.11 -2.80
CA LEU A 49 -14.36 -3.30 -3.66
C LEU A 49 -15.59 -3.33 -4.58
N LYS A 50 -16.78 -3.04 -4.05
CA LYS A 50 -18.02 -2.99 -4.86
C LYS A 50 -17.97 -1.92 -5.95
N LYS A 51 -17.31 -0.78 -5.70
CA LYS A 51 -17.19 0.32 -6.67
C LYS A 51 -16.10 0.07 -7.71
N GLU A 52 -14.96 -0.48 -7.32
CA GLU A 52 -13.83 -0.71 -8.22
C GLU A 52 -13.95 -2.01 -9.02
N GLY A 53 -14.58 -3.05 -8.45
CA GLY A 53 -14.68 -4.39 -9.03
C GLY A 53 -15.24 -4.43 -10.45
N PRO A 54 -16.35 -3.72 -10.75
CA PRO A 54 -16.90 -3.67 -12.11
C PRO A 54 -15.90 -3.21 -13.17
N TYR A 55 -14.92 -2.36 -12.83
CA TYR A 55 -13.95 -1.84 -13.79
C TYR A 55 -12.93 -2.89 -14.24
N HIS A 56 -12.72 -3.97 -13.48
CA HIS A 56 -11.78 -5.04 -13.88
C HIS A 56 -12.25 -5.72 -15.16
N ALA A 57 -13.56 -5.96 -15.29
CA ALA A 57 -14.18 -6.51 -16.51
C ALA A 57 -14.24 -5.51 -17.68
N LEU A 58 -14.07 -4.21 -17.41
CA LEU A 58 -14.04 -3.15 -18.43
C LEU A 58 -12.61 -2.83 -18.88
N THR A 59 -11.59 -3.30 -18.16
CA THR A 59 -10.18 -2.96 -18.39
C THR A 59 -9.32 -4.21 -18.58
N ASN A 60 -9.75 -5.08 -19.50
CA ASN A 60 -9.25 -6.45 -19.67
C ASN A 60 -7.77 -6.59 -20.04
N ALA A 61 -7.14 -5.53 -20.56
CA ALA A 61 -5.71 -5.54 -20.91
C ALA A 61 -4.79 -5.15 -19.73
N GLY A 62 -5.35 -4.82 -18.56
CA GLY A 62 -4.56 -4.54 -17.37
C GLY A 62 -5.33 -3.70 -16.35
N HIS A 63 -5.44 -4.24 -15.14
CA HIS A 63 -6.09 -3.63 -13.98
C HIS A 63 -5.48 -4.15 -12.69
N ILE A 64 -5.60 -3.37 -11.63
CA ILE A 64 -5.31 -3.78 -10.26
C ILE A 64 -6.17 -2.94 -9.31
N SER A 65 -6.57 -3.49 -8.16
CA SER A 65 -7.14 -2.74 -7.04
C SER A 65 -6.34 -2.99 -5.76
N TYR A 66 -6.07 -1.93 -5.00
CA TYR A 66 -5.37 -2.00 -3.72
C TYR A 66 -6.33 -1.85 -2.54
N ILE A 67 -6.10 -2.61 -1.48
CA ILE A 67 -6.67 -2.40 -0.16
C ILE A 67 -5.55 -2.06 0.81
N GLU A 68 -5.71 -0.98 1.57
CA GLU A 68 -4.76 -0.57 2.60
C GLU A 68 -5.24 -1.14 3.94
N LEU A 69 -4.36 -1.83 4.65
CA LEU A 69 -4.59 -2.28 6.02
C LEU A 69 -3.63 -1.58 6.98
N ASP A 70 -4.19 -1.12 8.09
CA ASP A 70 -3.42 -0.65 9.22
C ASP A 70 -2.98 -1.85 10.06
N GLY A 71 -1.67 -2.02 10.27
CA GLY A 71 -1.11 -3.04 11.16
C GLY A 71 -0.67 -4.34 10.47
N ASP A 72 -0.47 -5.40 11.26
CA ASP A 72 0.03 -6.70 10.80
C ASP A 72 -1.14 -7.64 10.47
N PRO A 73 -1.36 -8.02 9.20
CA PRO A 73 -2.39 -8.98 8.85
C PRO A 73 -2.21 -10.34 9.51
N SER A 74 -0.98 -10.70 9.91
CA SER A 74 -0.70 -11.98 10.58
C SER A 74 -1.29 -12.06 11.99
N GLU A 75 -1.58 -10.92 12.64
CA GLU A 75 -2.27 -10.88 13.93
C GLU A 75 -3.78 -11.17 13.79
N ASN A 76 -4.36 -11.08 12.58
CA ASN A 76 -5.77 -11.34 12.32
C ASN A 76 -6.02 -11.97 10.94
N LEU A 77 -5.66 -13.26 10.82
CA LEU A 77 -5.79 -14.01 9.59
C LEU A 77 -7.25 -14.16 9.12
N ASP A 78 -8.22 -14.25 10.04
CA ASP A 78 -9.63 -14.37 9.70
C ASP A 78 -10.13 -13.12 8.96
N ALA A 79 -9.74 -11.92 9.42
CA ALA A 79 -10.08 -10.66 8.75
C ALA A 79 -9.40 -10.56 7.39
N PHE A 80 -8.13 -10.96 7.28
CA PHE A 80 -7.40 -10.99 6.02
C PHE A 80 -8.08 -11.91 5.00
N GLU A 81 -8.43 -13.13 5.41
CA GLU A 81 -9.16 -14.08 4.56
C GLU A 81 -10.51 -13.52 4.11
N GLN A 82 -11.25 -12.88 5.01
CA GLN A 82 -12.52 -12.24 4.69
C GLN A 82 -12.37 -11.20 3.57
N ILE A 83 -11.29 -10.39 3.60
CA ILE A 83 -11.01 -9.41 2.55
C ILE A 83 -10.75 -10.09 1.21
N VAL A 84 -9.93 -11.14 1.19
CA VAL A 84 -9.65 -11.90 -0.04
C VAL A 84 -10.94 -12.50 -0.63
N ARG A 85 -11.84 -13.01 0.21
CA ARG A 85 -13.15 -13.50 -0.22
C ARG A 85 -14.03 -12.38 -0.79
N MET A 86 -14.08 -11.22 -0.13
CA MET A 86 -14.80 -10.04 -0.64
C MET A 86 -14.24 -9.57 -2.00
N MET A 87 -12.92 -9.62 -2.20
CA MET A 87 -12.29 -9.28 -3.48
C MET A 87 -12.74 -10.23 -4.59
N LYS A 88 -12.75 -11.54 -4.32
CA LYS A 88 -13.27 -12.55 -5.24
C LYS A 88 -14.74 -12.30 -5.57
N ASP A 89 -15.59 -12.07 -4.57
CA ASP A 89 -17.02 -11.86 -4.76
C ASP A 89 -17.33 -10.56 -5.52
N ALA A 90 -16.44 -9.57 -5.43
CA ALA A 90 -16.50 -8.32 -6.21
C ALA A 90 -15.95 -8.45 -7.63
N ASN A 91 -15.61 -9.67 -8.09
CA ASN A 91 -15.06 -9.96 -9.41
C ASN A 91 -13.73 -9.22 -9.70
N MET A 92 -12.88 -9.07 -8.67
CA MET A 92 -11.54 -8.51 -8.84
C MET A 92 -10.64 -9.52 -9.57
N GLY A 93 -10.17 -9.17 -10.76
CA GLY A 93 -9.26 -10.00 -11.55
C GLY A 93 -7.82 -9.97 -11.02
N TYR A 94 -7.37 -8.81 -10.54
CA TYR A 94 -6.07 -8.66 -9.89
C TYR A 94 -6.15 -7.67 -8.73
N GLY A 95 -5.84 -8.11 -7.53
CA GLY A 95 -5.84 -7.23 -6.37
C GLY A 95 -4.66 -7.46 -5.45
N ALA A 96 -4.32 -6.42 -4.70
CA ALA A 96 -3.22 -6.41 -3.75
C ALA A 96 -3.70 -5.81 -2.42
N ILE A 97 -3.12 -6.31 -1.34
CA ILE A 97 -3.35 -5.79 0.01
C ILE A 97 -2.02 -5.23 0.48
N ASN A 98 -1.99 -3.93 0.72
CA ASN A 98 -0.85 -3.21 1.25
C ASN A 98 -0.97 -3.18 2.77
N HIS A 99 0.12 -3.48 3.45
CA HIS A 99 0.26 -3.33 4.90
C HIS A 99 1.68 -2.84 5.22
N PRO A 100 1.90 -2.18 6.36
CA PRO A 100 3.23 -1.73 6.76
C PRO A 100 4.18 -2.91 6.97
N VAL A 101 5.29 -2.92 6.23
CA VAL A 101 6.40 -3.85 6.40
C VAL A 101 7.68 -3.04 6.54
N ASP A 102 8.31 -3.14 7.71
CA ASP A 102 9.59 -2.51 7.96
C ASP A 102 10.73 -3.49 7.70
N ARG A 103 11.90 -2.93 7.41
CA ARG A 103 13.15 -3.69 7.32
C ARG A 103 14.19 -3.04 8.19
N ASP A 104 14.77 -3.82 9.10
CA ASP A 104 15.96 -3.39 9.83
C ASP A 104 17.21 -3.57 8.94
N PRO A 105 17.89 -2.49 8.49
CA PRO A 105 19.10 -2.59 7.69
C PRO A 105 20.30 -3.21 8.40
N VAL A 106 20.29 -3.27 9.74
CA VAL A 106 21.45 -3.76 10.52
C VAL A 106 21.38 -5.27 10.71
N CYS A 107 20.26 -5.80 11.18
CA CYS A 107 20.10 -7.25 11.41
C CYS A 107 19.28 -7.97 10.34
N GLY A 108 18.73 -7.25 9.37
CA GLY A 108 17.93 -7.81 8.28
C GLY A 108 16.54 -8.31 8.67
N TYR A 109 16.03 -7.98 9.87
CA TYR A 109 14.65 -8.31 10.23
C TYR A 109 13.66 -7.67 9.26
N ILE A 110 12.65 -8.44 8.84
CA ILE A 110 11.54 -7.98 7.99
C ILE A 110 10.25 -8.28 8.74
N GLY A 111 9.41 -7.26 8.93
CA GLY A 111 8.18 -7.34 9.70
C GLY A 111 7.81 -5.97 10.26
N ILE A 112 6.85 -5.89 11.18
CA ILE A 112 6.50 -4.61 11.80
C ILE A 112 7.51 -4.25 12.89
N ILE A 113 8.15 -3.10 12.74
CA ILE A 113 9.04 -2.53 13.76
C ILE A 113 8.31 -1.35 14.41
N LYS A 114 8.01 -1.48 15.71
CA LYS A 114 7.47 -0.39 16.53
C LYS A 114 8.64 0.49 17.00
N ASP A 115 8.83 0.68 18.31
CA ASP A 115 9.92 1.51 18.83
C ASP A 115 11.32 0.85 18.74
N LYS A 116 11.36 -0.49 18.71
CA LYS A 116 12.60 -1.27 18.71
C LYS A 116 12.47 -2.45 17.76
N CYS A 117 13.58 -2.80 17.10
CA CYS A 117 13.65 -4.01 16.30
C CYS A 117 13.43 -5.25 17.19
N PRO A 118 12.47 -6.13 16.88
CA PRO A 118 12.20 -7.31 17.71
C PRO A 118 13.31 -8.37 17.62
N ARG A 119 14.17 -8.31 16.60
CA ARG A 119 15.29 -9.24 16.42
C ARG A 119 16.56 -8.79 17.15
N CYS A 120 16.99 -7.54 16.98
CA CYS A 120 18.26 -7.05 17.54
C CYS A 120 18.10 -6.04 18.69
N GLY A 121 16.89 -5.59 18.98
CA GLY A 121 16.57 -4.68 20.08
C GLY A 121 16.91 -3.20 19.87
N ARG A 122 17.54 -2.84 18.74
CA ARG A 122 17.95 -1.46 18.44
C ARG A 122 16.77 -0.53 18.18
N LYS A 123 16.94 0.76 18.48
CA LYS A 123 16.07 1.82 17.97
C LYS A 123 16.58 2.37 16.64
N ASP A 124 15.76 3.17 15.98
CA ASP A 124 16.18 3.85 14.77
C ASP A 124 17.41 4.75 15.03
N SER A 125 18.31 4.81 14.04
CA SER A 125 19.62 5.48 14.14
C SER A 125 20.62 4.94 15.20
N GLU A 126 20.32 3.82 15.86
CA GLU A 126 21.27 3.14 16.76
C GLU A 126 22.01 1.99 16.04
N GLY A 127 23.28 1.82 16.37
CA GLY A 127 24.07 0.64 15.99
C GLY A 127 23.83 -0.54 16.93
N VAL A 128 24.26 -1.73 16.50
CA VAL A 128 24.18 -2.97 17.30
C VAL A 128 25.60 -3.51 17.50
N PRO A 129 25.98 -3.98 18.70
CA PRO A 129 27.26 -4.64 18.91
C PRO A 129 27.44 -5.85 17.98
N VAL A 130 28.64 -6.01 17.43
CA VAL A 130 28.94 -7.08 16.44
C VAL A 130 28.68 -8.47 17.02
N GLU A 131 28.93 -8.66 18.31
CA GLU A 131 28.68 -9.90 19.04
C GLU A 131 27.18 -10.27 19.03
N THR A 132 26.30 -9.27 19.14
CA THR A 132 24.85 -9.48 19.09
C THR A 132 24.42 -9.96 17.71
N LEU A 133 25.01 -9.40 16.64
CA LEU A 133 24.72 -9.83 15.27
C LEU A 133 25.19 -11.26 15.00
N LYS A 134 26.41 -11.61 15.43
CA LYS A 134 26.94 -12.98 15.30
C LYS A 134 26.07 -14.02 16.00
N ASN A 135 25.53 -13.69 17.17
CA ASN A 135 24.64 -14.60 17.91
C ASN A 135 23.26 -14.78 17.25
N LEU A 136 22.86 -13.88 16.34
CA LEU A 136 21.60 -13.96 15.61
C LEU A 136 21.71 -14.75 14.29
N GLU A 137 22.92 -14.95 13.78
CA GLU A 137 23.22 -15.77 12.60
C GLU A 137 23.34 -17.27 12.94
N SER A 138 23.72 -17.60 14.17
CA SER A 138 23.88 -18.98 14.65
C SER A 138 22.58 -19.71 15.01
N VAL A 139 21.42 -19.06 14.77
CA VAL A 139 20.08 -19.59 15.08
C VAL A 139 19.27 -19.87 13.79
N ILE A 140 19.94 -19.91 12.63
CA ILE A 140 19.34 -20.31 11.35
C ILE A 140 19.71 -21.76 11.03
#